data_AF-A0A218ZQ78-F1
#
_entry.id   AF-A0A218ZQ78-F1
#
_cell.length_a   1.000
_cell.length_b   1.000
_cell.length_c   1.000
_cell.angle_alpha   90.00
_cell.angle_beta   90.00
_cell.angle_gamma   90.00
#
_symmetry.space_group_name_H-M   'P 1'
#
loop_
_entity.id
_entity.type
_entity.pdbx_description
1 polymer ?
#
loop_
_entity_poly.entity_id
_entity_poly.type
_entity_poly.pdbx_seq_one_letter_code
_entity_poly.pdbx_strand_id
1 'polypeptide(L)'
;MSNSGSAIPLDQARAVGLAFIRDIGMAVMRAELAGSVRRERDLVHDIEIVVIPMADVQARLPIGFLSATSPGQLSRGDHLERRIHEMLDRGIVTRDRPRRDTKANPLGPRYYRIGYNHQGSNYPIDLFAVKPPAQWGVVFLIRTGSAEYSHWFVQQGYGHGVRVRDGHLERNGVTIDTPEEIDVFRRMLVPYADPKERDVEIELTWGPDEDQGEDQP
;
A
#
# COMPACT_ATOMS: atom_id res chain seq x y z
N MET A 1 -4.30 -4.58 28.21
CA MET A 1 -5.20 -5.59 27.60
C MET A 1 -4.91 -5.60 26.11
N SER A 2 -4.45 -6.72 25.56
CA SER A 2 -4.03 -6.83 24.16
C SER A 2 -5.25 -7.00 23.25
N ASN A 3 -5.61 -5.96 22.49
CA ASN A 3 -6.74 -5.95 21.56
C ASN A 3 -6.41 -6.61 20.20
N SER A 4 -5.36 -7.43 20.13
CA SER A 4 -4.92 -8.05 18.88
C SER A 4 -5.93 -9.12 18.43
N GLY A 5 -6.89 -8.73 17.59
CA GLY A 5 -7.90 -9.61 16.98
C GLY A 5 -9.35 -9.14 17.06
N SER A 6 -9.67 -8.15 17.90
CA SER A 6 -11.02 -7.59 18.01
C SER A 6 -11.28 -6.56 16.91
N ALA A 7 -12.49 -6.56 16.35
CA ALA A 7 -12.91 -5.52 15.40
C ALA A 7 -12.89 -4.13 16.05
N ILE A 8 -12.44 -3.14 15.29
CA ILE A 8 -12.30 -1.73 15.69
C ILE A 8 -13.41 -0.93 15.01
N PRO A 9 -14.23 -0.15 15.74
CA PRO A 9 -15.20 0.76 15.12
C PRO A 9 -14.54 1.74 14.14
N LEU A 10 -15.20 2.03 13.02
CA LEU A 10 -14.66 2.89 11.95
C LEU A 10 -14.07 4.22 12.45
N ASP A 11 -14.80 4.95 13.29
CA ASP A 11 -14.35 6.24 13.80
C ASP A 11 -13.07 6.12 14.64
N GLN A 12 -12.97 5.06 15.45
CA GLN A 12 -11.78 4.77 16.23
C GLN A 12 -10.61 4.38 15.33
N ALA A 13 -10.83 3.51 14.34
CA ALA A 13 -9.81 3.11 13.38
C ALA A 13 -9.28 4.31 12.58
N ARG A 14 -10.17 5.20 12.13
CA ARG A 14 -9.83 6.44 11.42
C ARG A 14 -9.01 7.37 12.31
N ALA A 15 -9.44 7.61 13.55
CA ALA A 15 -8.72 8.46 14.49
C ALA A 15 -7.31 7.94 14.81
N VAL A 16 -7.17 6.63 15.05
CA VAL A 16 -5.88 5.97 15.31
C VAL A 16 -4.97 6.02 14.08
N GLY A 17 -5.51 5.73 12.89
CA GLY A 17 -4.75 5.80 11.64
C GLY A 17 -4.21 7.21 11.37
N LEU A 18 -5.03 8.25 11.59
CA LEU A 18 -4.57 9.64 11.48
C LEU A 18 -3.53 10.00 12.54
N ALA A 19 -3.62 9.46 13.75
CA ALA A 19 -2.60 9.63 14.78
C ALA A 19 -1.26 8.99 14.36
N PHE A 20 -1.31 7.77 13.82
CA PHE A 20 -0.12 7.13 13.28
C PHE A 20 0.51 7.93 12.13
N ILE A 21 -0.31 8.45 11.19
CA ILE A 21 0.18 9.32 10.09
C ILE A 21 0.89 10.58 10.64
N ARG A 22 0.35 11.19 11.71
CA ARG A 22 1.03 12.32 12.37
C ARG A 22 2.36 11.91 13.00
N ASP A 23 2.44 10.73 13.61
CA ASP A 23 3.65 10.25 14.27
C ASP A 23 4.76 9.87 13.29
N ILE A 24 4.44 9.35 12.10
CA ILE A 24 5.44 9.15 11.03
C ILE A 24 5.89 10.49 10.42
N GLY A 25 5.01 11.49 10.41
CA GLY A 25 5.36 12.90 10.18
C GLY A 25 6.12 13.15 8.87
N MET A 26 7.20 13.93 8.93
CA MET A 26 8.00 14.35 7.77
C MET A 26 8.81 13.22 7.11
N ALA A 27 8.68 11.98 7.60
CA ALA A 27 9.31 10.83 6.97
C ALA A 27 8.62 10.40 5.66
N VAL A 28 7.45 10.96 5.38
CA VAL A 28 6.65 10.68 4.17
C VAL A 28 6.30 11.97 3.44
N MET A 29 6.25 11.89 2.12
CA MET A 29 5.76 12.96 1.24
C MET A 29 4.23 12.92 1.12
N ARG A 30 3.64 11.73 1.17
CA ARG A 30 2.19 11.49 1.09
C ARG A 30 1.83 10.31 1.98
N ALA A 31 0.66 10.37 2.63
CA ALA A 31 0.09 9.28 3.39
C ALA A 31 -1.43 9.34 3.37
N GLU A 32 -2.09 8.22 3.07
CA GLU A 32 -3.55 8.11 3.06
C GLU A 32 -4.01 6.80 3.70
N LEU A 33 -5.16 6.85 4.37
CA LEU A 33 -5.85 5.67 4.87
C LEU A 33 -6.42 4.88 3.69
N ALA A 34 -6.25 3.57 3.71
CA ALA A 34 -6.74 2.64 2.70
C ALA A 34 -7.60 1.54 3.36
N GLY A 35 -7.71 0.38 2.69
CA GLY A 35 -8.44 -0.77 3.19
C GLY A 35 -9.89 -0.45 3.56
N SER A 36 -10.40 -1.20 4.54
CA SER A 36 -11.80 -1.07 4.98
C SER A 36 -12.12 0.27 5.65
N VAL A 37 -11.11 1.01 6.12
CA VAL A 37 -11.30 2.38 6.63
C VAL A 37 -11.72 3.31 5.50
N ARG A 38 -11.06 3.23 4.34
CA ARG A 38 -11.41 4.03 3.16
C ARG A 38 -12.72 3.60 2.51
N ARG A 39 -13.08 2.32 2.62
CA ARG A 39 -14.38 1.80 2.16
C ARG A 39 -15.51 1.97 3.18
N GLU A 40 -15.23 2.61 4.31
CA GLU A 40 -16.20 2.95 5.35
C GLU A 40 -16.94 1.75 5.96
N ARG A 41 -16.23 0.63 6.16
CA ARG A 41 -16.82 -0.49 6.93
C ARG A 41 -16.91 -0.13 8.41
N ASP A 42 -18.06 -0.40 9.01
CA ASP A 42 -18.34 -0.16 10.44
C ASP A 42 -17.31 -0.82 11.37
N LEU A 43 -16.82 -2.00 10.98
CA LEU A 43 -15.88 -2.82 11.73
C LEU A 43 -14.60 -3.06 10.93
N VAL A 44 -13.47 -2.67 11.51
CA VAL A 44 -12.13 -2.70 10.90
C VAL A 44 -11.23 -3.67 11.67
N HIS A 45 -10.57 -4.58 10.97
CA HIS A 45 -9.65 -5.54 11.61
C HIS A 45 -8.19 -5.09 11.58
N ASP A 46 -7.80 -4.38 10.52
CA ASP A 46 -6.45 -3.87 10.28
C ASP A 46 -6.57 -2.46 9.71
N ILE A 47 -5.78 -1.52 10.22
CA ILE A 47 -5.73 -0.15 9.69
C ILE A 47 -4.66 -0.12 8.59
N GLU A 48 -5.10 -0.04 7.34
CA GLU A 48 -4.20 0.05 6.19
C GLU A 48 -3.85 1.49 5.86
N ILE A 49 -2.57 1.73 5.58
CA ILE A 49 -2.05 3.05 5.24
C ILE A 49 -1.10 2.92 4.05
N VAL A 50 -1.31 3.72 3.01
CA VAL A 50 -0.39 3.81 1.86
C VAL A 50 0.41 5.09 1.97
N VAL A 51 1.72 5.01 1.78
CA VAL A 51 2.64 6.15 1.92
C VAL A 51 3.61 6.26 0.75
N ILE A 52 4.01 7.48 0.42
CA ILE A 52 5.19 7.76 -0.40
C ILE A 52 6.29 8.20 0.56
N PRO A 53 7.33 7.40 0.81
CA PRO A 53 8.44 7.79 1.68
C PRO A 53 9.15 9.03 1.15
N MET A 54 9.66 9.87 2.06
CA MET A 54 10.59 10.92 1.69
C MET A 54 11.91 10.25 1.27
N ALA A 55 12.36 10.52 0.05
CA ALA A 55 13.65 10.02 -0.43
C ALA A 55 14.80 10.68 0.35
N ASP A 56 15.86 9.92 0.64
CA ASP A 56 17.09 10.53 1.15
C ASP A 56 17.67 11.44 0.06
N VAL A 57 17.73 12.74 0.34
CA VAL A 57 18.47 13.71 -0.49
C VAL A 57 19.96 13.55 -0.21
N GLN A 58 20.49 12.33 -0.28
CA GLN A 58 21.93 12.12 -0.20
C GLN A 58 22.47 12.31 -1.61
N ALA A 59 22.91 13.55 -1.84
CA ALA A 59 23.49 14.05 -3.06
C ALA A 59 24.29 12.98 -3.80
N ARG A 60 23.87 12.68 -5.04
CA ARG A 60 24.80 12.22 -6.07
C ARG A 60 25.79 13.36 -6.31
N LEU A 61 26.75 13.53 -5.40
CA LEU A 61 27.97 14.23 -5.75
C LEU A 61 28.63 13.41 -6.86
N PRO A 62 28.99 14.01 -8.01
CA PRO A 62 29.72 13.31 -9.05
C PRO A 62 30.99 12.69 -8.47
N ILE A 63 31.36 11.52 -9.01
CA ILE A 63 32.45 10.61 -8.60
C ILE A 63 33.84 11.28 -8.80
N GLY A 64 34.06 12.46 -8.24
CA GLY A 64 35.25 13.27 -8.44
C GLY A 64 35.62 14.20 -7.29
N PHE A 65 34.80 14.30 -6.23
CA PHE A 65 35.14 15.07 -5.04
C PHE A 65 35.33 14.15 -3.83
N LEU A 66 36.60 13.83 -3.58
CA LEU A 66 37.09 13.02 -2.48
C LEU A 66 36.85 13.70 -1.12
N SER A 67 36.45 12.91 -0.12
CA SER A 67 37.12 12.97 1.18
C SER A 67 37.11 11.59 1.81
N ALA A 68 38.32 11.10 2.09
CA ALA A 68 38.58 9.93 2.90
C ALA A 68 38.21 10.24 4.35
N THR A 69 36.97 9.93 4.72
CA THR A 69 36.58 9.63 6.09
C THR A 69 35.93 8.27 6.06
N SER A 70 36.40 7.38 6.93
CA SER A 70 35.97 6.00 7.10
C SER A 70 34.50 5.82 6.75
N PRO A 71 34.11 4.80 5.95
CA PRO A 71 32.71 4.50 5.71
C PRO A 71 32.10 3.97 7.02
N GLY A 72 31.84 4.88 7.96
CA GLY A 72 30.85 4.73 9.00
C GLY A 72 29.52 4.66 8.26
N GLN A 73 29.17 3.43 7.92
CA GLN A 73 27.92 2.85 7.49
C GLN A 73 26.68 3.65 7.98
N LEU A 74 26.44 4.82 7.38
CA LEU A 74 25.20 5.56 7.51
C LEU A 74 24.10 4.66 6.94
N SER A 75 23.15 4.30 7.79
CA SER A 75 22.13 3.28 7.55
C SER A 75 21.46 3.43 6.19
N ARG A 76 21.47 2.34 5.40
CA ARG A 76 20.94 2.18 4.03
C ARG A 76 19.40 2.27 3.92
N GLY A 77 18.72 3.05 4.74
CA GLY A 77 17.25 3.10 4.81
C GLY A 77 16.72 4.51 4.58
N ASP A 78 15.60 4.64 3.86
CA ASP A 78 14.95 5.92 3.65
C ASP A 78 14.44 6.54 4.96
N HIS A 79 13.98 7.79 4.90
CA HIS A 79 13.47 8.51 6.06
C HIS A 79 12.36 7.73 6.79
N LEU A 80 11.51 6.98 6.07
CA LEU A 80 10.45 6.18 6.66
C LEU A 80 10.99 5.01 7.46
N GLU A 81 11.93 4.24 6.89
CA GLU A 81 12.54 3.11 7.58
C GLU A 81 13.21 3.57 8.89
N ARG A 82 14.01 4.64 8.83
CA ARG A 82 14.63 5.23 10.03
C ARG A 82 13.58 5.61 11.07
N ARG A 83 12.49 6.26 10.65
CA ARG A 83 11.42 6.68 11.55
C ARG A 83 10.72 5.49 12.22
N ILE A 84 10.43 4.43 11.48
CA ILE A 84 9.80 3.23 12.05
C ILE A 84 10.74 2.55 13.06
N HIS A 85 12.04 2.51 12.80
CA HIS A 85 13.03 1.99 13.75
C HIS A 85 13.11 2.83 15.03
N GLU A 86 13.13 4.17 14.93
CA GLU A 86 13.05 5.05 16.10
C GLU A 86 11.78 4.81 16.93
N MET A 87 10.64 4.59 16.25
CA MET A 87 9.37 4.30 16.92
C MET A 87 9.38 2.92 17.61
N LEU A 88 10.07 1.93 17.03
CA LEU A 88 10.29 0.61 17.64
C LEU A 88 11.15 0.75 18.91
N ASP A 89 12.28 1.44 18.83
CA ASP A 89 13.21 1.64 19.95
C ASP A 89 12.54 2.36 21.13
N ARG A 90 11.58 3.24 20.83
CA ARG A 90 10.79 3.98 21.81
C ARG A 90 9.54 3.23 22.30
N GLY A 91 9.27 2.04 21.77
CA GLY A 91 8.06 1.27 22.10
C GLY A 91 6.74 1.93 21.64
N ILE A 92 6.79 2.88 20.71
CA ILE A 92 5.60 3.48 20.10
C ILE A 92 4.96 2.48 19.12
N VAL A 93 5.77 1.69 18.43
CA VAL A 93 5.30 0.55 17.63
C VAL A 93 5.95 -0.75 18.09
N THR A 94 5.33 -1.87 17.77
CA THR A 94 5.79 -3.21 18.13
C THR A 94 5.85 -4.13 16.92
N ARG A 95 6.78 -5.10 16.95
CA ARG A 95 6.87 -6.17 15.95
C ARG A 95 5.84 -7.27 16.17
N ASP A 96 5.29 -7.35 17.38
CA ASP A 96 4.47 -8.46 17.82
C ASP A 96 3.02 -8.25 17.42
N ARG A 97 2.69 -8.77 16.24
CA ARG A 97 1.32 -9.08 15.83
C ARG A 97 1.19 -10.59 15.67
N PRO A 98 0.25 -11.26 16.37
CA PRO A 98 0.00 -12.67 16.16
C PRO A 98 -0.28 -12.96 14.67
N ARG A 99 0.40 -13.97 14.13
CA ARG A 99 0.09 -14.59 12.84
C ARG A 99 -0.26 -16.05 13.06
N ARG A 100 -1.02 -16.61 12.12
CA ARG A 100 -1.32 -18.05 12.09
C ARG A 100 -0.10 -18.88 11.67
N ASP A 101 0.83 -18.29 10.92
CA ASP A 101 2.09 -18.90 10.53
C ASP A 101 3.23 -18.53 11.49
N THR A 102 4.37 -19.23 11.38
CA THR A 102 5.59 -18.97 12.17
C THR A 102 6.46 -17.86 11.57
N LYS A 103 5.96 -17.13 10.55
CA LYS A 103 6.76 -16.11 9.87
C LYS A 103 6.84 -14.86 10.75
N ALA A 104 8.02 -14.28 10.82
CA ALA A 104 8.19 -12.96 11.40
C ALA A 104 7.30 -11.93 10.69
N ASN A 105 6.76 -10.98 11.44
CA ASN A 105 6.01 -9.89 10.82
C ASN A 105 6.94 -9.09 9.91
N PRO A 106 6.50 -8.80 8.68
CA PRO A 106 7.31 -8.06 7.73
C PRO A 106 7.62 -6.65 8.26
N LEU A 107 8.91 -6.31 8.23
CA LEU A 107 9.47 -4.97 8.37
C LEU A 107 10.37 -4.73 7.16
N GLY A 108 9.76 -4.86 5.98
CA GLY A 108 10.47 -4.79 4.72
C GLY A 108 10.45 -3.39 4.13
N PRO A 109 11.22 -3.14 3.05
CA PRO A 109 11.33 -1.83 2.44
C PRO A 109 10.01 -1.31 1.86
N ARG A 110 9.01 -2.17 1.60
CA ARG A 110 7.71 -1.77 1.01
C ARG A 110 6.50 -2.10 1.88
N TYR A 111 6.67 -2.90 2.93
CA TYR A 111 5.56 -3.38 3.73
C TYR A 111 6.00 -3.59 5.18
N TYR A 112 5.27 -2.93 6.09
CA TYR A 112 5.43 -3.05 7.52
C TYR A 112 4.12 -3.55 8.13
N ARG A 113 4.20 -4.64 8.89
CA ARG A 113 3.09 -5.15 9.71
C ARG A 113 3.47 -4.96 11.17
N ILE A 114 2.85 -3.99 11.82
CA ILE A 114 3.26 -3.51 13.15
C ILE A 114 2.06 -3.27 14.04
N GLY A 115 2.25 -3.42 15.35
CA GLY A 115 1.32 -2.88 16.33
C GLY A 115 1.68 -1.42 16.63
N TYR A 116 0.68 -0.55 16.78
CA TYR A 116 0.85 0.84 17.18
C TYR A 116 0.27 1.07 18.57
N ASN A 117 1.12 1.44 19.53
CA ASN A 117 0.72 1.72 20.90
C ASN A 117 0.17 3.15 20.98
N HIS A 118 -1.14 3.26 21.16
CA HIS A 118 -1.85 4.53 21.24
C HIS A 118 -2.85 4.51 22.39
N GLN A 119 -2.76 5.51 23.28
CA GLN A 119 -3.69 5.67 24.43
C GLN A 119 -3.85 4.39 25.29
N GLY A 120 -2.75 3.67 25.52
CA GLY A 120 -2.75 2.45 26.34
C GLY A 120 -3.27 1.18 25.64
N SER A 121 -3.64 1.28 24.37
CA SER A 121 -4.05 0.15 23.52
C SER A 121 -3.05 -0.09 22.40
N ASN A 122 -3.01 -1.32 21.86
CA ASN A 122 -2.19 -1.68 20.71
C ASN A 122 -3.09 -1.91 19.49
N TYR A 123 -2.84 -1.19 18.41
CA TYR A 123 -3.64 -1.22 17.19
C TYR A 123 -2.89 -1.84 16.02
N PRO A 124 -3.57 -2.69 15.23
CA PRO A 124 -2.99 -3.30 14.05
C PRO A 124 -2.82 -2.30 12.90
N ILE A 125 -1.58 -2.04 12.48
CA ILE A 125 -1.27 -1.23 11.29
C ILE A 125 -0.62 -2.13 10.21
N ASP A 126 -1.13 -2.03 8.98
CA ASP A 126 -0.46 -2.50 7.78
C ASP A 126 -0.07 -1.28 6.93
N LEU A 127 1.23 -1.02 6.82
CA LEU A 127 1.79 0.16 6.15
C LEU A 127 2.45 -0.23 4.84
N PHE A 128 2.01 0.34 3.73
CA PHE A 128 2.48 0.05 2.37
C PHE A 128 3.24 1.25 1.81
N ALA A 129 4.55 1.09 1.60
CA ALA A 129 5.40 2.13 1.04
C ALA A 129 5.51 1.99 -0.49
N VAL A 130 5.04 3.03 -1.19
CA VAL A 130 5.15 3.18 -2.64
C VAL A 130 6.58 3.59 -2.97
N LYS A 131 7.33 2.66 -3.56
CA LYS A 131 8.71 2.87 -4.01
C LYS A 131 8.85 2.41 -5.46
N PRO A 132 9.66 3.10 -6.29
CA PRO A 132 9.89 2.69 -7.67
C PRO A 132 10.23 1.19 -7.79
N PRO A 133 9.67 0.47 -8.79
CA PRO A 133 8.86 1.01 -9.89
C PRO A 133 7.37 1.18 -9.56
N ALA A 134 6.93 0.89 -8.32
CA ALA A 134 5.51 1.04 -7.96
C ALA A 134 5.07 2.51 -8.05
N GLN A 135 3.81 2.70 -8.45
CA GLN A 135 3.17 4.01 -8.56
C GLN A 135 2.01 4.12 -7.59
N TRP A 136 1.75 5.35 -7.13
CA TRP A 136 0.73 5.62 -6.13
C TRP A 136 -0.65 5.13 -6.56
N GLY A 137 -1.08 5.44 -7.78
CA GLY A 137 -2.42 5.09 -8.25
C GLY A 137 -2.73 3.60 -8.12
N VAL A 138 -1.82 2.74 -8.59
CA VAL A 138 -2.01 1.27 -8.56
C VAL A 138 -1.98 0.73 -7.14
N VAL A 139 -1.00 1.13 -6.33
CA VAL A 139 -0.90 0.64 -4.95
C VAL A 139 -2.10 1.11 -4.13
N PHE A 140 -2.50 2.37 -4.26
CA PHE A 140 -3.63 2.92 -3.52
C PHE A 140 -4.95 2.25 -3.91
N LEU A 141 -5.17 1.96 -5.19
CA LEU A 141 -6.32 1.18 -5.65
C LEU A 141 -6.33 -0.21 -5.02
N ILE A 142 -5.24 -0.96 -5.16
CA ILE A 142 -5.16 -2.35 -4.70
C ILE A 142 -5.32 -2.44 -3.18
N ARG A 143 -4.68 -1.53 -2.43
CA ARG A 143 -4.77 -1.49 -0.96
C ARG A 143 -6.08 -0.90 -0.46
N THR A 144 -6.83 -0.17 -1.28
CA THR A 144 -8.20 0.20 -0.93
C THR A 144 -9.09 -1.02 -0.90
N GLY A 145 -8.88 -2.00 -1.79
CA GLY A 145 -9.65 -3.24 -1.81
C GLY A 145 -11.12 -3.06 -2.27
N SER A 146 -12.00 -4.03 -2.02
CA SER A 146 -11.77 -5.31 -1.32
C SER A 146 -10.73 -6.23 -2.00
N ALA A 147 -10.34 -7.33 -1.35
CA ALA A 147 -9.40 -8.28 -1.96
C ALA A 147 -9.97 -8.85 -3.27
N GLU A 148 -11.27 -9.16 -3.26
CA GLU A 148 -12.05 -9.65 -4.38
C GLU A 148 -12.14 -8.59 -5.48
N TYR A 149 -12.47 -7.34 -5.13
CA TYR A 149 -12.53 -6.23 -6.09
C TYR A 149 -11.18 -5.97 -6.73
N SER A 150 -10.10 -5.91 -5.94
CA SER A 150 -8.74 -5.73 -6.45
C SER A 150 -8.36 -6.86 -7.41
N HIS A 151 -8.68 -8.11 -7.07
CA HIS A 151 -8.41 -9.26 -7.93
C HIS A 151 -9.19 -9.21 -9.25
N TRP A 152 -10.46 -8.82 -9.21
CA TRP A 152 -11.25 -8.58 -10.42
C TRP A 152 -10.70 -7.42 -11.25
N PHE A 153 -10.36 -6.29 -10.61
CA PHE A 153 -9.92 -5.08 -11.27
C PHE A 153 -8.61 -5.29 -12.05
N VAL A 154 -7.63 -5.99 -11.46
CA VAL A 154 -6.35 -6.25 -12.14
C VAL A 154 -6.49 -7.12 -13.39
N GLN A 155 -7.57 -7.90 -13.52
CA GLN A 155 -7.85 -8.72 -14.70
C GLN A 155 -8.43 -7.92 -15.87
N GLN A 156 -9.05 -6.76 -15.61
CA GLN A 156 -9.74 -5.96 -16.65
C GLN A 156 -8.79 -5.46 -17.75
N GLY A 157 -7.51 -5.30 -17.43
CA GLY A 157 -6.50 -4.82 -18.38
C GLY A 157 -6.07 -5.85 -19.42
N TYR A 158 -6.32 -7.15 -19.18
CA TYR A 158 -5.76 -8.24 -19.99
C TYR A 158 -6.24 -8.20 -21.44
N GLY A 159 -7.53 -7.92 -21.69
CA GLY A 159 -8.10 -7.80 -23.03
C GLY A 159 -7.50 -6.65 -23.86
N HIS A 160 -6.81 -5.71 -23.21
CA HIS A 160 -6.19 -4.55 -23.85
C HIS A 160 -4.66 -4.54 -23.67
N GLY A 161 -4.07 -5.68 -23.32
CA GLY A 161 -2.62 -5.85 -23.16
C GLY A 161 -2.00 -5.05 -22.01
N VAL A 162 -2.80 -4.58 -21.05
CA VAL A 162 -2.32 -3.88 -19.84
C VAL A 162 -2.22 -4.87 -18.70
N ARG A 163 -1.12 -4.83 -17.95
CA ARG A 163 -0.90 -5.70 -16.79
C ARG A 163 -0.46 -4.88 -15.59
N VAL A 164 -0.89 -5.30 -14.41
CA VAL A 164 -0.30 -4.83 -13.16
C VAL A 164 0.94 -5.68 -12.87
N ARG A 165 2.08 -5.02 -12.62
CA ARG A 165 3.34 -5.67 -12.23
C ARG A 165 4.06 -4.80 -11.22
N ASP A 166 4.59 -5.39 -10.14
CA ASP A 166 5.39 -4.69 -9.12
C ASP A 166 4.81 -3.34 -8.63
N GLY A 167 3.47 -3.22 -8.60
CA GLY A 167 2.76 -2.01 -8.18
C GLY A 167 2.66 -0.90 -9.24
N HIS A 168 2.84 -1.19 -10.53
CA HIS A 168 2.60 -0.26 -11.64
C HIS A 168 1.84 -0.95 -12.79
N LEU A 169 1.34 -0.16 -13.73
CA LEU A 169 0.79 -0.67 -14.99
C LEU A 169 1.89 -0.76 -16.04
N GLU A 170 1.91 -1.84 -16.83
CA GLU A 170 2.76 -2.00 -17.99
C GLU A 170 1.97 -2.47 -19.22
N ARG A 171 2.43 -2.07 -20.41
CA ARG A 171 1.97 -2.60 -21.70
C ARG A 171 3.19 -2.79 -22.59
N ASN A 172 3.37 -4.01 -23.11
CA ASN A 172 4.52 -4.39 -23.95
C ASN A 172 5.89 -4.03 -23.31
N GLY A 173 6.02 -4.19 -22.00
CA GLY A 173 7.24 -3.87 -21.24
C GLY A 173 7.48 -2.38 -21.00
N VAL A 174 6.55 -1.50 -21.39
CA VAL A 174 6.61 -0.06 -21.13
C VAL A 174 5.68 0.29 -19.97
N THR A 175 6.23 0.92 -18.94
CA THR A 175 5.46 1.44 -17.80
C THR A 175 4.49 2.52 -18.26
N ILE A 176 3.24 2.41 -17.80
CA ILE A 176 2.18 3.39 -18.02
C ILE A 176 2.07 4.25 -16.77
N ASP A 177 2.09 5.56 -16.95
CA ASP A 177 2.00 6.49 -15.82
C ASP A 177 0.59 6.56 -15.23
N THR A 178 0.53 6.37 -13.92
CA THR A 178 -0.65 6.34 -13.05
C THR A 178 -0.34 7.03 -11.70
N PRO A 179 -0.08 8.35 -11.72
CA PRO A 179 0.24 9.10 -10.51
C PRO A 179 -0.93 9.09 -9.52
N GLU A 180 -2.17 9.08 -10.00
CA GLU A 180 -3.37 9.00 -9.16
C GLU A 180 -4.20 7.74 -9.43
N GLU A 181 -5.03 7.35 -8.46
CA GLU A 181 -5.92 6.19 -8.57
C GLU A 181 -6.83 6.27 -9.81
N ILE A 182 -7.40 7.45 -10.09
CA ILE A 182 -8.27 7.67 -11.25
C ILE A 182 -7.59 7.40 -12.59
N ASP A 183 -6.26 7.57 -12.66
CA ASP A 183 -5.51 7.27 -13.87
C ASP A 183 -5.47 5.76 -14.13
N VAL A 184 -5.44 4.94 -13.08
CA VAL A 184 -5.53 3.48 -13.22
C VAL A 184 -6.85 3.08 -13.88
N PHE A 185 -7.97 3.62 -13.39
CA PHE A 185 -9.30 3.39 -13.98
C PHE A 185 -9.33 3.76 -15.47
N ARG A 186 -8.84 4.95 -15.82
CA ARG A 186 -8.76 5.42 -17.22
C ARG A 186 -7.91 4.52 -18.10
N ARG A 187 -6.75 4.08 -17.61
CA ARG A 187 -5.80 3.24 -18.38
C ARG A 187 -6.28 1.80 -18.55
N MET A 188 -7.06 1.31 -17.60
CA MET A 188 -7.67 -0.02 -17.62
C MET A 188 -9.03 -0.04 -18.33
N LEU A 189 -9.54 1.12 -18.77
CA LEU A 189 -10.86 1.28 -19.38
C LEU A 189 -12.01 0.81 -18.47
N VAL A 190 -11.86 0.98 -17.16
CA VAL A 190 -12.87 0.64 -16.16
C VAL A 190 -13.51 1.92 -15.64
N PRO A 191 -14.86 2.04 -15.58
CA PRO A 191 -15.52 3.16 -14.93
C PRO A 191 -15.06 3.34 -13.48
N TYR A 192 -14.94 4.59 -13.03
CA TYR A 192 -14.57 4.86 -11.64
C TYR A 192 -15.64 4.31 -10.69
N ALA A 193 -15.18 3.60 -9.66
CA ALA A 193 -16.02 3.13 -8.55
C ALA A 193 -15.59 3.80 -7.25
N ASP A 194 -16.55 4.34 -6.51
CA ASP A 194 -16.30 4.91 -5.19
C ASP A 194 -15.77 3.81 -4.26
N PRO A 195 -14.78 4.08 -3.38
CA PRO A 195 -14.27 3.09 -2.44
C PRO A 195 -15.34 2.30 -1.68
N LYS A 196 -16.46 2.94 -1.26
CA LYS A 196 -17.54 2.26 -0.52
C LYS A 196 -18.31 1.23 -1.34
N GLU A 197 -18.23 1.32 -2.67
CA GLU A 197 -18.93 0.42 -3.61
C GLU A 197 -18.09 -0.82 -3.94
N ARG A 198 -16.82 -0.87 -3.52
CA ARG A 198 -15.85 -1.95 -3.84
C ARG A 198 -15.97 -3.17 -2.93
N ASP A 199 -17.05 -3.28 -2.17
CA ASP A 199 -17.39 -4.41 -1.29
C ASP A 199 -18.67 -5.14 -1.73
N VAL A 200 -19.39 -4.62 -2.73
CA VAL A 200 -20.59 -5.27 -3.27
C VAL A 200 -20.16 -6.47 -4.11
N GLU A 201 -20.87 -7.59 -4.01
CA GLU A 201 -20.74 -8.68 -4.98
C GLU A 201 -20.83 -8.06 -6.37
N ILE A 202 -19.71 -8.11 -7.10
CA ILE A 202 -19.69 -7.65 -8.47
C ILE A 202 -20.61 -8.62 -9.21
N GLU A 203 -21.84 -8.21 -9.52
CA GLU A 203 -22.65 -8.88 -10.54
C GLU A 203 -21.86 -8.73 -11.84
N LEU A 204 -21.06 -9.76 -12.13
CA LEU A 204 -20.12 -9.85 -13.23
C LEU A 204 -20.89 -9.94 -14.55
N THR A 205 -21.47 -8.84 -15.02
CA THR A 205 -21.89 -8.72 -16.42
C THR A 205 -20.73 -8.17 -17.23
N TRP A 206 -19.78 -9.05 -17.59
CA TRP A 206 -19.10 -9.06 -18.90
C TRP A 206 -18.10 -10.22 -18.95
N GLY A 207 -18.48 -11.31 -19.62
CA GLY A 207 -17.52 -12.18 -20.29
C GLY A 207 -17.30 -11.60 -21.69
N PRO A 208 -16.06 -11.55 -22.22
CA PRO A 208 -15.93 -11.41 -23.66
C PRO A 208 -16.70 -12.58 -24.27
N ASP A 209 -17.68 -12.30 -25.12
CA ASP A 209 -18.24 -13.31 -26.01
C ASP A 209 -17.06 -14.07 -26.61
N GLU A 210 -17.04 -15.38 -26.35
CA GLU A 210 -16.22 -16.28 -27.14
C GLU A 210 -16.68 -16.08 -28.58
N ASP A 211 -15.93 -15.28 -29.32
CA ASP A 211 -15.87 -15.32 -30.77
C ASP A 211 -15.40 -16.73 -31.13
N GLN A 212 -16.36 -17.66 -31.11
CA GLN A 212 -16.24 -18.96 -31.72
C GLN A 212 -16.05 -18.66 -33.20
N GLY A 213 -14.78 -18.61 -33.60
CA GLY A 213 -14.39 -18.67 -34.99
C GLY A 213 -14.94 -19.94 -35.62
N GLU A 214 -16.19 -19.87 -36.05
CA GLU A 214 -16.65 -20.55 -37.24
C GLU A 214 -15.98 -19.86 -38.42
N ASP A 215 -14.93 -20.48 -38.93
CA ASP A 215 -14.76 -20.60 -40.38
C ASP A 215 -13.96 -21.87 -40.67
N GLN A 216 -14.74 -22.92 -40.95
CA GLN A 216 -14.37 -23.95 -41.92
C GLN A 216 -14.57 -23.38 -43.33
N PRO A 217 -13.79 -23.78 -44.35
CA PRO A 217 -13.56 -25.18 -44.72
C PRO A 217 -12.10 -25.64 -44.86
#